data_AF-A0A968UAA6-F1
#
_entry.id   AF-A0A968UAA6-F1
#
_cell.length_a   1.000
_cell.length_b   1.000
_cell.length_c   1.000
_cell.angle_alpha   90.00
_cell.angle_beta   90.00
_cell.angle_gamma   90.00
#
_symmetry.space_group_name_H-M   'P 1'
#
loop_
_entity.id
_entity.type
_entity.pdbx_description
1 polymer ?
#
loop_
_entity_poly.entity_id
_entity_poly.type
_entity_poly.pdbx_seq_one_letter_code
_entity_poly.pdbx_strand_id
1 'polypeptide(L)'
;MFNVSTLVDYQPFKKVGIRLSSGLVFGNNNIQGTADVSERVANELGTVRIGGRNVDIRDFNIENLASIDTDIEINEGVSPYLGIGGGNAVKPGKGVGFWWDLGVVFSGSPNAEVTSNFSTDIPAELRDEVVAAADEALKDEEKDLNEALDILGIYPVVSLGLSYQF
;
A
#
# COMPACT_ATOMS: atom_id res chain seq x y z
N MET A 1 6.38 -0.72 -9.70
CA MET A 1 7.00 -1.59 -8.68
C MET A 1 8.33 -2.12 -9.22
N PHE A 2 9.42 -1.88 -8.50
CA PHE A 2 10.76 -2.37 -8.83
C PHE A 2 11.39 -2.93 -7.56
N ASN A 3 11.88 -4.18 -7.63
CA ASN A 3 12.53 -4.85 -6.51
C ASN A 3 13.79 -5.57 -6.99
N VAL A 4 14.87 -5.44 -6.22
CA VAL A 4 16.12 -6.17 -6.38
C VAL A 4 16.36 -6.96 -5.11
N SER A 5 16.70 -8.24 -5.20
CA SER A 5 16.96 -9.06 -4.02
C SER A 5 18.35 -9.67 -4.06
N THR A 6 18.94 -9.82 -2.88
CA THR A 6 20.16 -10.60 -2.67
C THR A 6 19.85 -11.67 -1.65
N LEU A 7 19.90 -12.94 -2.09
CA LEU A 7 19.51 -14.10 -1.28
C LEU A 7 20.67 -15.08 -1.15
N VAL A 8 20.76 -15.69 0.02
CA VAL A 8 21.63 -16.83 0.31
C VAL A 8 20.77 -18.05 0.53
N ASP A 9 21.04 -19.09 -0.26
CA ASP A 9 20.33 -20.36 -0.21
C ASP A 9 21.16 -21.40 0.55
N TYR A 10 20.64 -21.88 1.67
CA TYR A 10 21.18 -23.02 2.41
C TYR A 10 20.40 -24.29 2.04
N GLN A 11 21.09 -25.33 1.62
CA GLN A 11 20.50 -26.62 1.26
C GLN A 11 20.95 -27.72 2.23
N PRO A 12 20.18 -27.99 3.31
CA PRO A 12 20.55 -29.00 4.30
C PRO A 12 20.55 -30.43 3.71
N PHE A 13 19.64 -30.71 2.77
CA PHE A 13 19.45 -32.05 2.20
C PHE A 13 19.54 -32.04 0.67
N LYS A 14 20.75 -32.21 0.13
CA LYS A 14 21.02 -32.20 -1.32
C LYS A 14 20.16 -33.16 -2.16
N LYS A 15 19.63 -34.25 -1.57
CA LYS A 15 18.81 -35.24 -2.28
C LYS A 15 17.33 -34.85 -2.38
N VAL A 16 16.84 -33.97 -1.51
CA VAL A 16 15.42 -33.62 -1.40
C VAL A 16 15.08 -32.38 -2.26
N GLY A 17 16.08 -31.59 -2.64
CA GLY A 17 15.88 -30.41 -3.48
C GLY A 17 15.19 -29.25 -2.78
N ILE A 18 15.15 -29.26 -1.44
CA ILE A 18 14.64 -28.16 -0.60
C ILE A 18 15.80 -27.25 -0.23
N ARG A 19 15.53 -25.94 -0.12
CA ARG A 19 16.44 -24.90 0.34
C ARG A 19 15.75 -23.97 1.34
N LEU A 20 16.53 -23.45 2.27
CA LEU A 20 16.18 -22.30 3.10
C LEU A 20 16.86 -21.08 2.50
N SER A 21 16.09 -20.04 2.21
CA SER A 21 16.57 -18.82 1.59
C SER A 21 16.44 -17.68 2.58
N SER A 22 17.50 -16.89 2.73
CA SER A 22 17.51 -15.71 3.58
C SER A 22 18.24 -14.58 2.88
N GLY A 23 17.79 -13.34 3.04
CA GLY A 23 18.46 -12.24 2.39
C GLY A 23 17.80 -10.89 2.61
N LEU A 24 18.10 -9.97 1.69
CA LEU A 24 17.59 -8.62 1.69
C LEU A 24 16.92 -8.33 0.35
N VAL A 25 15.77 -7.66 0.42
CA VAL A 25 15.03 -7.14 -0.72
C VAL A 25 15.13 -5.63 -0.67
N PHE A 26 15.64 -5.05 -1.74
CA PHE A 26 15.68 -3.63 -1.98
C PHE A 26 14.52 -3.26 -2.89
N GLY A 27 13.66 -2.36 -2.42
CA GLY A 27 12.42 -2.03 -3.10
C GLY A 27 12.08 -0.56 -2.99
N ASN A 28 11.24 -0.14 -3.93
CA ASN A 28 10.39 1.02 -3.76
C ASN A 28 9.04 0.70 -4.44
N ASN A 29 8.09 0.17 -3.67
CA ASN A 29 6.75 -0.10 -4.17
C ASN A 29 5.78 0.93 -3.60
N ASN A 30 5.28 1.81 -4.45
CA ASN A 30 4.19 2.71 -4.12
C ASN A 30 2.88 2.16 -4.72
N ILE A 31 1.79 2.23 -3.96
CA ILE A 31 0.41 2.02 -4.39
C ILE A 31 -0.34 3.34 -4.22
N GLN A 32 -0.92 3.83 -5.31
CA GLN A 32 -1.72 5.05 -5.32
C GLN A 32 -3.20 4.68 -5.44
N GLY A 33 -4.05 5.38 -4.67
CA GLY A 33 -5.50 5.26 -4.73
C GLY A 33 -6.17 6.63 -4.61
N THR A 34 -7.31 6.79 -5.27
CA THR A 34 -8.16 7.98 -5.11
C THR A 34 -9.56 7.53 -4.74
N ALA A 35 -10.15 8.16 -3.73
CA ALA A 35 -11.51 7.91 -3.27
C ALA A 35 -12.32 9.21 -3.23
N ASP A 36 -13.53 9.19 -3.79
CA ASP A 36 -14.50 10.26 -3.60
C ASP A 36 -15.17 10.10 -2.22
N VAL A 37 -15.01 11.10 -1.35
CA VAL A 37 -15.57 11.12 0.01
C VAL A 37 -16.60 12.23 0.20
N SER A 38 -17.08 12.79 -0.90
CA SER A 38 -18.00 13.93 -0.92
C SER A 38 -19.26 13.70 -0.09
N GLU A 39 -19.84 12.50 -0.14
CA GLU A 39 -21.02 12.15 0.66
C GLU A 39 -20.72 12.13 2.16
N ARG A 40 -19.55 11.65 2.58
CA ARG A 40 -19.15 11.63 4.00
C ARG A 40 -18.98 13.06 4.51
N VAL A 41 -18.24 13.89 3.79
CA VAL A 41 -17.98 15.29 4.15
C VAL A 41 -19.28 16.11 4.18
N ALA A 42 -20.17 15.94 3.19
CA ALA A 42 -21.45 16.64 3.17
C ALA A 42 -22.36 16.28 4.36
N ASN A 43 -22.32 15.03 4.82
CA ASN A 43 -23.10 14.58 5.98
C ASN A 43 -22.56 15.12 7.31
N GLU A 44 -21.24 15.26 7.44
CA GLU A 44 -20.60 15.76 8.65
C GLU A 44 -20.80 17.27 8.82
N LEU A 45 -20.71 18.03 7.73
CA LEU A 45 -20.98 19.47 7.72
C LEU A 45 -22.47 19.79 7.93
N GLY A 46 -23.37 19.01 7.33
CA GLY A 46 -24.82 19.19 7.44
C GLY A 46 -25.27 20.62 7.07
N THR A 47 -25.84 21.34 8.02
CA THR A 47 -26.33 22.72 7.81
C THR A 47 -25.30 23.75 8.26
N VAL A 48 -24.81 24.56 7.32
CA VAL A 48 -23.86 25.65 7.56
C VAL A 48 -24.50 27.02 7.29
N ARG A 49 -23.93 28.09 7.87
CA ARG A 49 -24.48 29.44 7.76
C ARG A 49 -23.74 30.27 6.71
N ILE A 50 -24.37 30.53 5.56
CA ILE A 50 -23.81 31.31 4.44
C ILE A 50 -24.56 32.63 4.32
N GLY A 51 -23.85 33.76 4.37
CA GLY A 51 -24.47 35.08 4.20
C GLY A 51 -25.65 35.37 5.15
N GLY A 52 -25.64 34.78 6.36
CA GLY A 52 -26.73 34.91 7.34
C GLY A 52 -27.93 33.97 7.12
N ARG A 53 -27.86 33.04 6.17
CA ARG A 53 -28.88 32.01 5.92
C ARG A 53 -28.32 30.63 6.27
N ASN A 54 -29.15 29.78 6.86
CA ASN A 54 -28.80 28.37 7.08
C ASN A 54 -29.03 27.61 5.77
N VAL A 55 -28.03 26.89 5.31
CA VAL A 55 -28.05 26.12 4.06
C VAL A 55 -27.51 24.72 4.34
N ASP A 56 -28.21 23.70 3.87
CA ASP A 56 -27.75 22.32 3.96
C ASP A 56 -26.81 22.01 2.79
N ILE A 57 -25.58 21.57 3.09
CA ILE A 57 -24.60 21.22 2.06
C ILE A 57 -25.11 20.06 1.18
N ARG A 58 -25.96 19.19 1.74
CA ARG A 58 -26.53 18.03 1.05
C ARG A 58 -27.58 18.39 0.00
N ASP A 59 -28.08 19.63 0.01
CA ASP A 59 -29.03 20.13 -0.99
C ASP A 59 -28.33 20.60 -2.29
N PHE A 60 -26.99 20.65 -2.31
CA PHE A 60 -26.18 20.99 -3.49
C PHE A 60 -25.70 19.76 -4.26
N ASN A 61 -25.18 19.97 -5.48
CA ASN A 61 -24.42 18.93 -6.17
C ASN A 61 -23.10 18.73 -5.43
N ILE A 62 -22.97 17.58 -4.77
CA ILE A 62 -21.79 17.21 -3.99
C ILE A 62 -20.84 16.31 -4.77
N GLU A 63 -21.07 16.00 -6.05
CA GLU A 63 -20.11 15.22 -6.84
C GLU A 63 -18.73 15.91 -6.88
N ASN A 64 -17.66 15.17 -6.53
CA ASN A 64 -16.31 15.71 -6.40
C ASN A 64 -16.18 16.91 -5.44
N LEU A 65 -17.09 17.06 -4.49
CA LEU A 65 -16.99 18.05 -3.41
C LEU A 65 -15.69 17.85 -2.62
N ALA A 66 -15.38 16.59 -2.31
CA ALA A 66 -14.17 16.19 -1.60
C ALA A 66 -13.65 14.84 -2.13
N SER A 67 -12.36 14.78 -2.45
CA SER A 67 -11.69 13.53 -2.77
C SER A 67 -10.42 13.38 -1.95
N ILE A 68 -10.10 12.14 -1.61
CA ILE A 68 -8.88 11.74 -0.93
C ILE A 68 -7.99 11.05 -1.94
N ASP A 69 -6.77 11.53 -2.07
CA ASP A 69 -5.67 10.79 -2.68
C ASP A 69 -4.88 10.10 -1.56
N THR A 70 -4.59 8.81 -1.76
CA THR A 70 -3.84 7.98 -0.83
C THR A 70 -2.61 7.43 -1.54
N ASP A 71 -1.44 7.76 -1.02
CA ASP A 71 -0.17 7.16 -1.42
C ASP A 71 0.28 6.20 -0.32
N ILE A 72 0.44 4.92 -0.66
CA ILE A 72 0.88 3.86 0.26
C ILE A 72 2.23 3.34 -0.18
N GLU A 73 3.26 3.63 0.62
CA GLU A 73 4.61 3.16 0.38
C GLU A 73 4.86 1.83 1.08
N ILE A 74 4.96 0.76 0.28
CA ILE A 74 5.20 -0.61 0.72
C ILE A 74 6.65 -0.95 0.40
N ASN A 75 7.47 -1.13 1.44
CA ASN A 75 8.89 -1.48 1.31
C ASN A 75 9.70 -0.34 0.67
N GLU A 76 9.95 0.71 1.46
CA GLU A 76 10.91 1.76 1.13
C GLU A 76 12.30 1.35 1.65
N GLY A 77 13.24 1.12 0.74
CA GLY A 77 14.64 0.87 1.11
C GLY A 77 14.99 -0.62 1.19
N VAL A 78 15.36 -1.11 2.37
CA VAL A 78 15.92 -2.46 2.57
C VAL A 78 15.10 -3.29 3.55
N SER A 79 14.58 -4.41 3.06
CA SER A 79 13.69 -5.29 3.81
C SER A 79 14.27 -6.69 3.95
N PRO A 80 14.38 -7.25 5.17
CA PRO A 80 14.75 -8.64 5.37
C PRO A 80 13.79 -9.61 4.68
N TYR A 81 14.34 -10.74 4.23
CA TYR A 81 13.61 -11.83 3.60
C TYR A 81 13.96 -13.17 4.21
N LEU A 82 12.94 -14.00 4.43
CA LEU A 82 13.08 -15.41 4.77
C LEU A 82 12.13 -16.24 3.93
N GLY A 83 12.63 -17.32 3.34
CA GLY A 83 11.86 -18.20 2.48
C GLY A 83 12.30 -19.64 2.54
N ILE A 84 11.40 -20.52 2.11
CA ILE A 84 11.67 -21.93 1.87
C ILE A 84 11.37 -22.16 0.41
N GLY A 85 12.37 -22.66 -0.30
CA GLY A 85 12.26 -22.97 -1.71
C GLY A 85 12.54 -24.43 -1.99
N GLY A 86 12.27 -24.79 -3.23
CA GLY A 86 12.66 -26.09 -3.70
C GLY A 86 12.54 -26.25 -5.20
N GLY A 87 12.89 -27.44 -5.65
CA GLY A 87 12.81 -27.81 -7.04
C GLY A 87 14.10 -28.41 -7.53
N ASN A 88 14.25 -28.37 -8.85
CA ASN A 88 15.28 -29.11 -9.55
C ASN A 88 16.12 -28.18 -10.42
N ALA A 89 16.51 -27.02 -9.86
CA ALA A 89 17.21 -25.98 -10.58
C ALA A 89 18.62 -26.40 -11.06
N VAL A 90 19.24 -27.38 -10.39
CA VAL A 90 20.67 -27.70 -10.53
C VAL A 90 20.93 -29.22 -10.67
N LYS A 91 20.03 -29.96 -11.35
CA LYS A 91 20.32 -31.40 -11.61
C LYS A 91 21.41 -31.53 -12.66
N PRO A 92 22.54 -32.19 -12.36
CA PRO A 92 23.61 -32.40 -13.35
C PRO A 92 23.06 -33.09 -14.60
N GLY A 93 23.40 -32.56 -15.78
CA GLY A 93 23.00 -33.14 -17.07
C GLY A 93 21.59 -32.78 -17.56
N LYS A 94 20.89 -31.83 -16.91
CA LYS A 94 19.63 -31.27 -17.43
C LYS A 94 19.82 -29.80 -17.81
N GLY A 95 19.53 -29.46 -19.06
CA GLY A 95 19.65 -28.08 -19.56
C GLY A 95 18.67 -27.11 -18.92
N VAL A 96 17.42 -27.51 -18.63
CA VAL A 96 16.39 -26.66 -17.99
C VAL A 96 15.96 -27.27 -16.64
N GLY A 97 15.83 -26.42 -15.63
CA GLY A 97 15.29 -26.74 -14.31
C GLY A 97 14.10 -25.85 -13.95
N PHE A 98 13.32 -26.28 -12.96
CA PHE A 98 12.23 -25.50 -12.36
C PHE A 98 12.51 -25.31 -10.87
N TRP A 99 12.15 -24.15 -10.34
CA TRP A 99 12.24 -23.84 -8.92
C TRP A 99 11.02 -23.03 -8.45
N TRP A 100 10.76 -23.15 -7.17
CA TRP A 100 9.75 -22.38 -6.45
C TRP A 100 10.36 -21.87 -5.13
N ASP A 101 9.81 -20.78 -4.61
CA ASP A 101 10.19 -20.17 -3.35
C ASP A 101 8.96 -19.56 -2.69
N LEU A 102 8.74 -19.90 -1.43
CA LEU A 102 7.69 -19.33 -0.59
C LEU A 102 8.37 -18.61 0.56
N GLY A 103 8.22 -17.30 0.64
CA GLY A 103 8.84 -16.52 1.69
C GLY A 103 7.98 -15.38 2.19
N VAL A 104 8.56 -14.64 3.13
CA VAL A 104 8.00 -13.45 3.75
C VAL A 104 9.04 -12.35 3.68
N VAL A 105 8.56 -11.15 3.34
CA VAL A 105 9.36 -9.92 3.39
C VAL A 105 8.91 -9.14 4.61
N PHE A 106 9.88 -8.67 5.39
CA PHE A 106 9.66 -7.81 6.54
C PHE A 106 9.93 -6.37 6.11
N SER A 107 8.91 -5.70 5.58
CA SER A 107 9.04 -4.33 5.06
C SER A 107 8.97 -3.24 6.12
N GLY A 108 8.56 -3.59 7.34
CA GLY A 108 8.24 -2.59 8.36
C GLY A 108 6.92 -1.88 8.05
N SER A 109 6.52 -0.95 8.90
CA SER A 109 5.22 -0.27 8.80
C SER A 109 5.16 0.56 7.52
N PRO A 110 4.24 0.25 6.58
CA PRO A 110 3.98 1.09 5.43
C PRO A 110 3.51 2.47 5.90
N ASN A 111 3.86 3.50 5.15
CA ASN A 111 3.36 4.86 5.40
C ASN A 111 2.22 5.15 4.42
N ALA A 112 1.10 5.62 4.94
CA ALA A 112 -0.01 6.15 4.15
C ALA A 112 -0.10 7.66 4.32
N GLU A 113 -0.01 8.37 3.20
CA GLU A 113 -0.26 9.81 3.14
C GLU A 113 -1.63 10.04 2.50
N VAL A 114 -2.47 10.85 3.15
CA VAL A 114 -3.81 11.19 2.67
C VAL A 114 -3.89 12.67 2.36
N THR A 115 -4.08 13.00 1.08
CA THR A 115 -4.28 14.39 0.64
C THR A 115 -5.73 14.62 0.29
N SER A 116 -6.31 15.71 0.82
CA SER A 116 -7.66 16.12 0.45
C SER A 116 -7.70 17.20 -0.62
N ASN A 117 -8.60 17.00 -1.58
CA ASN A 117 -8.92 17.96 -2.61
C ASN A 117 -10.38 18.36 -2.49
N PHE A 118 -10.67 19.66 -2.65
CA PHE A 118 -12.02 20.21 -2.54
C PHE A 118 -12.44 20.93 -3.81
N SER A 119 -13.73 20.82 -4.14
CA SER A 119 -14.31 21.54 -5.28
C SER A 119 -14.15 23.06 -5.13
N THR A 120 -13.93 23.74 -6.26
CA THR A 120 -13.92 25.20 -6.34
C THR A 120 -15.30 25.83 -6.19
N ASP A 121 -16.36 25.02 -6.25
CA ASP A 121 -17.75 25.47 -6.14
C ASP A 121 -18.16 25.76 -4.69
N ILE A 122 -17.31 25.42 -3.72
CA ILE A 122 -17.49 25.78 -2.31
C ILE A 122 -17.30 27.30 -2.16
N PRO A 123 -18.28 28.02 -1.58
CA PRO A 123 -18.14 29.45 -1.30
C PRO A 123 -16.86 29.74 -0.51
N ALA A 124 -16.10 30.77 -0.92
CA ALA A 124 -14.83 31.13 -0.29
C ALA A 124 -14.96 31.39 1.23
N GLU A 125 -16.13 31.84 1.67
CA GLU A 125 -16.48 32.11 3.06
C GLU A 125 -16.55 30.86 3.94
N LEU A 126 -16.81 29.69 3.35
CA LEU A 126 -16.89 28.40 4.03
C LEU A 126 -15.63 27.55 3.84
N ARG A 127 -14.73 27.95 2.96
CA ARG A 127 -13.61 27.12 2.54
C ARG A 127 -12.71 26.74 3.71
N ASP A 128 -12.44 27.69 4.59
CA ASP A 128 -11.62 27.46 5.80
C ASP A 128 -12.30 26.51 6.79
N GLU A 129 -13.63 26.59 6.93
CA GLU A 129 -14.41 25.74 7.84
C GLU A 129 -14.56 24.31 7.28
N VAL A 130 -14.77 24.17 5.97
CA VAL A 130 -14.82 22.87 5.27
C VAL A 130 -13.46 22.18 5.28
N VAL A 131 -12.37 22.92 5.03
CA VAL A 131 -11.01 22.38 5.10
C VAL A 131 -10.68 21.96 6.53
N ALA A 132 -11.01 22.77 7.53
CA ALA A 132 -10.74 22.41 8.93
C ALA A 132 -11.52 21.16 9.39
N ALA A 133 -12.80 21.04 9.00
CA ALA A 133 -13.62 19.86 9.32
C ALA A 133 -13.10 18.61 8.61
N ALA A 134 -12.71 18.73 7.34
CA ALA A 134 -12.12 17.64 6.60
C ALA A 134 -10.74 17.24 7.17
N ASP A 135 -9.85 18.18 7.46
CA ASP A 135 -8.54 17.90 8.09
C ASP A 135 -8.69 17.18 9.43
N GLU A 136 -9.72 17.48 10.22
CA GLU A 136 -10.02 16.77 11.46
C GLU A 136 -10.49 15.34 11.19
N ALA A 137 -11.41 15.14 10.24
CA ALA A 137 -11.91 13.81 9.86
C ALA A 137 -10.81 12.93 9.23
N LEU A 138 -9.86 13.52 8.51
CA LEU A 138 -8.78 12.80 7.82
C LEU A 138 -7.66 12.38 8.75
N LYS A 139 -7.39 13.11 9.83
CA LYS A 139 -6.37 12.72 10.80
C LYS A 139 -6.67 11.39 11.46
N ASP A 140 -7.94 11.16 11.78
CA ASP A 140 -8.39 9.87 12.32
C ASP A 140 -8.32 8.79 11.24
N GLU A 141 -8.68 9.10 9.99
CA GLU A 141 -8.61 8.16 8.86
C GLU A 141 -7.16 7.78 8.50
N GLU A 142 -6.21 8.71 8.49
CA GLU A 142 -4.77 8.44 8.28
C GLU A 142 -4.23 7.50 9.33
N LYS A 143 -4.61 7.72 10.59
CA LYS A 143 -4.17 6.88 11.69
C LYS A 143 -4.77 5.49 11.59
N ASP A 144 -6.07 5.39 11.36
CA ASP A 144 -6.78 4.11 11.21
C ASP A 144 -6.24 3.34 9.99
N LEU A 145 -5.92 4.04 8.90
CA LEU A 145 -5.33 3.46 7.71
C LEU A 145 -3.91 2.96 7.98
N ASN A 146 -3.07 3.74 8.66
CA ASN A 146 -1.74 3.29 9.06
C ASN A 146 -1.78 2.08 10.01
N GLU A 147 -2.72 2.05 10.97
CA GLU A 147 -2.93 0.89 11.84
C GLU A 147 -3.41 -0.34 11.04
N ALA A 148 -4.32 -0.15 10.08
CA ALA A 148 -4.78 -1.22 9.21
C ALA A 148 -3.66 -1.75 8.29
N LEU A 149 -2.77 -0.88 7.83
CA LEU A 149 -1.66 -1.22 6.95
C LEU A 149 -0.45 -1.81 7.70
N ASP A 150 -0.37 -1.68 9.03
CA ASP A 150 0.71 -2.29 9.82
C ASP A 150 0.78 -3.82 9.63
N ILE A 151 -0.37 -4.47 9.33
CA ILE A 151 -0.43 -5.89 8.95
C ILE A 151 0.39 -6.20 7.69
N LEU A 152 0.56 -5.23 6.78
CA LEU A 152 1.35 -5.36 5.56
C LEU A 152 2.84 -5.18 5.83
N GLY A 153 3.25 -4.82 7.05
CA GLY A 153 4.67 -4.74 7.40
C GLY A 153 5.39 -6.08 7.35
N ILE A 154 4.63 -7.17 7.27
CA ILE A 154 5.11 -8.49 6.88
C ILE A 154 4.16 -9.05 5.81
N TYR A 155 4.66 -9.23 4.58
CA TYR A 155 3.85 -9.76 3.49
C TYR A 155 4.43 -11.04 2.88
N PRO A 156 3.59 -12.01 2.48
CA PRO A 156 4.04 -13.23 1.84
C PRO A 156 4.44 -12.97 0.38
N VAL A 157 5.45 -13.70 -0.09
CA VAL A 157 5.93 -13.67 -1.47
C VAL A 157 6.00 -15.10 -2.00
N VAL A 158 5.45 -15.29 -3.20
CA VAL A 158 5.53 -16.55 -3.95
C VAL A 158 6.32 -16.31 -5.22
N SER A 159 7.42 -17.03 -5.38
CA SER A 159 8.28 -16.96 -6.57
C SER A 159 8.30 -18.31 -7.27
N LEU A 160 8.13 -18.30 -8.59
CA LEU A 160 8.26 -19.46 -9.46
C LEU A 160 9.23 -19.11 -10.58
N GLY A 161 10.06 -20.05 -10.99
CA GLY A 161 11.02 -19.77 -12.04
C GLY A 161 11.58 -21.00 -12.74
N LEU A 162 12.23 -20.73 -13.87
CA LEU A 162 13.00 -21.69 -14.63
C LEU A 162 14.48 -21.35 -14.50
N SER A 163 15.33 -22.37 -14.47
CA SER A 163 16.78 -22.23 -14.53
C SER A 163 17.29 -22.89 -15.80
N TYR A 164 18.42 -22.41 -16.32
CA TYR A 164 19.12 -23.04 -17.43
C TYR A 164 20.60 -23.23 -17.08
N GLN A 165 21.12 -24.43 -17.35
CA GLN A 165 22.52 -24.77 -17.17
C GLN A 165 23.15 -25.05 -18.54
N PHE A 166 24.20 -24.30 -18.88
CA PHE A 166 25.01 -24.48 -20.08
C PHE A 166 26.06 -25.58 -19.91
#